data_AF-A0A4S8MIU7-F1
#
_entry.id   AF-A0A4S8MIU7-F1
#
_cell.length_a   1.000
_cell.length_b   1.000
_cell.length_c   1.000
_cell.angle_alpha   90.00
_cell.angle_beta   90.00
_cell.angle_gamma   90.00
#
_symmetry.space_group_name_H-M   'P 1'
#
loop_
_entity.id
_entity.type
_entity.pdbx_description
1 polymer ?
#
loop_
_entity_poly.entity_id
_entity_poly.type
_entity_poly.pdbx_seq_one_letter_code
_entity_poly.pdbx_strand_id
1 'polypeptide(L)'
;MESLSRSDEYGLRDFLMTGLWQGVLWYTLKTYDLSIPAALLIAAKLFVEYALNPDPLKAVATLFGVVLAAVGTDFLSSIFAQPPERRKRSHSTSNGHPHQSRTRSSRHAERSAYSSSRRRPPRRTVSDITSVDSNSDLIGPQGSMSPLEREIAALRARASLADSERRRFKEEKKWAVAQGNKELASQMSWQVKRYSALMKSFHREADTKLLEASRPRLQTVIEESVPVASSSNEPRSRPTRTEGTVKYDHPTVSVDVEPSQIKSAIRVNVR
;
A
#
# COMPACT_ATOMS: atom_id res chain seq x y z
N MET A 1 59.98 14.16 11.95
CA MET A 1 59.23 14.12 10.67
C MET A 1 57.80 13.65 10.92
N GLU A 2 57.01 14.35 11.75
CA GLU A 2 55.63 13.91 12.09
C GLU A 2 54.61 15.07 12.23
N SER A 3 54.95 16.29 11.83
CA SER A 3 54.08 17.47 11.98
C SER A 3 53.19 17.78 10.77
N LEU A 4 53.22 16.96 9.71
CA LEU A 4 52.44 17.17 8.48
C LEU A 4 51.01 16.59 8.54
N SER A 5 50.66 15.77 9.52
CA SER A 5 49.47 14.90 9.38
C SER A 5 48.13 15.55 9.72
N ARG A 6 48.08 16.70 10.40
CA ARG A 6 46.81 17.22 10.95
C ARG A 6 46.17 18.33 10.13
N SER A 7 46.97 19.14 9.43
CA SER A 7 46.44 20.21 8.56
C SER A 7 45.96 19.70 7.20
N ASP A 8 46.58 18.65 6.66
CA ASP A 8 46.21 18.07 5.37
C ASP A 8 44.86 17.34 5.40
N GLU A 9 44.47 16.76 6.54
CA GLU A 9 43.16 16.11 6.70
C GLU A 9 41.99 17.09 6.51
N TYR A 10 42.12 18.33 7.00
CA TYR A 10 41.08 19.34 6.83
C TYR A 10 40.92 19.74 5.36
N GLY A 11 42.04 19.92 4.65
CA GLY A 11 42.00 20.21 3.22
C GLY A 11 41.33 19.10 2.41
N LEU A 12 41.75 17.85 2.62
CA LEU A 12 41.24 16.71 1.85
C LEU A 12 39.73 16.49 2.05
N ARG A 13 39.24 16.66 3.28
CA ARG A 13 37.80 16.57 3.58
C ARG A 13 37.00 17.66 2.87
N ASP A 14 37.49 18.89 2.84
CA ASP A 14 36.81 20.01 2.20
C ASP A 14 36.76 19.81 0.67
N PHE A 15 37.82 19.28 0.08
CA PHE A 15 37.84 18.91 -1.35
C PHE A 15 36.86 17.78 -1.67
N LEU A 16 36.77 16.75 -0.81
CA LEU A 16 35.79 15.67 -0.95
C LEU A 16 34.35 16.18 -0.83
N MET A 17 34.05 17.03 0.15
CA MET A 17 32.72 17.62 0.33
C MET A 17 32.33 18.49 -0.87
N THR A 18 33.28 19.24 -1.41
CA THR A 18 33.05 20.07 -2.60
C THR A 18 32.77 19.21 -3.83
N GLY A 19 33.54 18.14 -4.04
CA GLY A 19 33.32 17.18 -5.13
C GLY A 19 31.97 16.44 -4.99
N LEU A 20 31.59 16.08 -3.76
CA LEU A 20 30.30 15.47 -3.46
C LEU A 20 29.14 16.40 -3.83
N TRP A 21 29.21 17.67 -3.41
CA TRP A 21 28.19 18.67 -3.72
C TRP A 21 28.07 18.90 -5.24
N GLN A 22 29.19 18.96 -5.96
CA GLN A 22 29.20 19.08 -7.42
C GLN A 22 28.57 17.86 -8.11
N GLY A 23 28.81 16.64 -7.61
CA GLY A 23 28.19 15.43 -8.13
C GLY A 23 26.67 15.37 -7.91
N VAL A 24 26.20 15.85 -6.76
CA VAL A 24 24.75 15.98 -6.50
C VAL A 24 24.12 17.03 -7.42
N LEU A 25 24.78 18.18 -7.62
CA LEU A 25 24.33 19.22 -8.53
C LEU A 25 24.29 18.72 -10.00
N TRP A 26 25.27 17.93 -10.41
CA TRP A 26 25.28 17.29 -11.73
C TRP A 26 24.05 16.40 -11.95
N TYR A 27 23.68 15.60 -10.95
CA TYR A 27 22.54 14.69 -11.06
C TYR A 27 21.21 15.45 -11.18
N THR A 28 21.03 16.55 -10.46
CA THR A 28 19.82 17.37 -10.59
C THR A 28 19.72 18.00 -11.98
N LEU A 29 20.83 18.50 -12.54
CA LEU A 29 20.86 19.04 -13.91
C LEU A 29 20.65 17.98 -15.00
N LYS A 30 21.10 16.74 -14.79
CA LYS A 30 20.84 15.61 -15.71
C LYS A 30 19.34 15.38 -15.93
N THR A 31 18.50 15.73 -14.95
CA THR A 31 17.03 15.60 -15.03
C THR A 31 16.42 16.60 -16.04
N TYR A 32 17.14 17.67 -16.41
CA TYR A 32 16.66 18.75 -17.28
C TYR A 32 17.33 18.75 -18.68
N ASP A 33 17.90 17.63 -19.12
CA ASP A 33 18.68 17.50 -20.37
C ASP A 33 19.90 18.44 -20.50
N LEU A 34 20.27 19.14 -19.43
CA LEU A 34 21.41 20.06 -19.35
C LEU A 34 22.72 19.35 -18.96
N SER A 35 22.83 18.06 -19.22
CA SER A 35 24.01 17.28 -18.87
C SER A 35 25.26 17.77 -19.63
N ILE A 36 25.21 17.94 -20.94
CA ILE A 36 26.39 18.38 -21.71
C ILE A 36 27.02 19.69 -21.17
N PRO A 37 26.26 20.79 -20.97
CA PRO A 37 26.86 22.04 -20.48
C PRO A 37 27.38 21.94 -19.04
N ALA A 38 26.73 21.16 -18.17
CA ALA A 38 27.23 20.99 -16.81
C ALA A 38 28.55 20.19 -16.75
N ALA A 39 28.78 19.25 -17.66
CA ALA A 39 30.02 18.46 -17.70
C ALA A 39 31.15 19.34 -18.19
N LEU A 40 30.85 20.18 -19.17
CA LEU A 40 31.77 21.17 -19.71
C LEU A 40 32.17 22.20 -18.64
N LEU A 41 31.22 22.67 -17.82
CA LEU A 41 31.50 23.56 -16.70
C LEU A 41 32.37 22.92 -15.61
N ILE A 42 32.09 21.66 -15.24
CA ILE A 42 32.90 20.93 -14.25
C ILE A 42 34.32 20.69 -14.79
N ALA A 43 34.45 20.26 -16.04
CA ALA A 43 35.75 20.04 -16.67
C ALA A 43 36.55 21.34 -16.82
N ALA A 44 35.90 22.44 -17.23
CA ALA A 44 36.53 23.75 -17.32
C ALA A 44 37.01 24.24 -15.95
N LYS A 45 36.21 24.06 -14.90
CA LYS A 45 36.59 24.41 -13.53
C LYS A 45 37.82 23.62 -13.06
N LEU A 46 37.80 22.29 -13.25
CA LEU A 46 38.93 21.42 -12.89
C LEU A 46 40.21 21.82 -13.65
N PHE A 47 40.07 22.19 -14.92
CA PHE A 47 41.20 22.66 -15.74
C PHE A 47 41.78 23.97 -15.20
N VAL A 48 40.92 24.94 -14.83
CA VAL A 48 41.37 26.20 -14.24
C VAL A 48 42.05 25.98 -12.89
N GLU A 49 41.49 25.14 -12.02
CA GLU A 49 42.11 24.81 -10.74
C GLU A 49 43.47 24.11 -10.91
N TYR A 50 43.57 23.18 -11.86
CA TYR A 50 44.83 22.50 -12.19
C TYR A 50 45.88 23.44 -12.77
N ALA A 51 45.46 24.37 -13.63
CA ALA A 51 46.36 25.35 -14.25
C ALA A 51 46.89 26.38 -13.22
N LEU A 52 46.08 26.74 -12.22
CA LEU A 52 46.46 27.71 -11.19
C LEU A 52 47.28 27.09 -10.05
N ASN A 53 46.99 25.84 -9.66
CA ASN A 53 47.70 25.14 -8.59
C ASN A 53 47.97 23.68 -9.02
N PRO A 54 49.19 23.37 -9.52
CA PRO A 54 49.54 22.03 -9.99
C PRO A 54 49.84 21.06 -8.83
N ASP A 55 48.86 20.86 -7.95
CA ASP A 55 48.89 19.82 -6.92
C ASP A 55 48.11 18.58 -7.41
N PRO A 56 48.80 17.55 -7.92
CA PRO A 56 48.13 16.39 -8.53
C PRO A 56 47.27 15.62 -7.53
N LEU A 57 47.66 15.58 -6.26
CA LEU A 57 46.90 14.89 -5.21
C LEU A 57 45.53 15.52 -4.96
N LYS A 58 45.43 16.87 -5.01
CA LYS A 58 44.16 17.58 -4.85
C LYS A 58 43.23 17.32 -6.03
N ALA A 59 43.78 17.35 -7.25
CA ALA A 59 43.02 17.05 -8.46
C ALA A 59 42.50 15.60 -8.49
N VAL A 60 43.31 14.64 -8.04
CA VAL A 60 42.89 13.23 -7.94
C VAL A 60 41.79 13.08 -6.88
N ALA A 61 41.94 13.71 -5.71
CA ALA A 61 40.93 13.65 -4.64
C ALA A 61 39.58 14.25 -5.06
N THR A 62 39.57 15.38 -5.77
CA THR A 62 38.33 15.99 -6.28
C THR A 62 37.67 15.10 -7.34
N LEU A 63 38.46 14.51 -8.25
CA LEU A 63 37.96 13.58 -9.27
C LEU A 63 37.33 12.34 -8.64
N PHE A 64 37.95 11.76 -7.61
CA PHE A 64 37.37 10.66 -6.83
C PHE A 64 36.06 11.07 -6.17
N GLY A 65 35.98 12.27 -5.57
CA GLY A 65 34.73 12.79 -4.99
C GLY A 65 33.59 12.87 -6.00
N VAL A 66 33.87 13.36 -7.22
CA VAL A 66 32.87 13.46 -8.30
C VAL A 66 32.40 12.08 -8.75
N VAL A 67 33.31 11.12 -8.95
CA VAL A 67 32.96 9.75 -9.35
C VAL A 67 32.15 9.05 -8.26
N LEU A 68 32.55 9.17 -7.00
CA LEU A 68 31.85 8.55 -5.87
C LEU A 68 30.43 9.10 -5.72
N ALA A 69 30.26 10.41 -5.90
CA ALA A 69 28.96 11.07 -5.85
C ALA A 69 28.06 10.64 -7.02
N ALA A 70 28.60 10.54 -8.24
CA ALA A 70 27.84 10.08 -9.40
C ALA A 70 27.35 8.63 -9.20
N VAL A 71 28.26 7.72 -8.84
CA VAL A 71 27.93 6.31 -8.60
C VAL A 71 26.96 6.18 -7.41
N GLY A 72 27.24 6.86 -6.30
CA GLY A 72 26.38 6.85 -5.12
C GLY A 72 24.97 7.35 -5.42
N THR A 73 24.85 8.38 -6.26
CA THR A 73 23.53 8.91 -6.65
C THR A 73 22.79 7.97 -7.59
N ASP A 74 23.47 7.28 -8.51
CA ASP A 74 22.85 6.24 -9.35
C ASP A 74 22.39 5.03 -8.51
N PHE A 75 23.16 4.63 -7.50
CA PHE A 75 22.75 3.57 -6.55
C PHE A 75 21.54 3.98 -5.71
N LEU A 76 21.57 5.18 -5.13
CA LEU A 76 20.43 5.75 -4.39
C LEU A 76 19.20 5.85 -5.30
N SER A 77 19.38 6.35 -6.52
CA SER A 77 18.34 6.39 -7.53
C SER A 77 17.81 5.00 -7.82
N SER A 78 18.64 3.97 -7.96
CA SER A 78 18.17 2.59 -8.13
C SER A 78 17.38 2.08 -6.92
N ILE A 79 17.74 2.45 -5.70
CA ILE A 79 17.03 2.02 -4.48
C ILE A 79 15.66 2.72 -4.38
N PHE A 80 15.61 4.03 -4.65
CA PHE A 80 14.38 4.82 -4.54
C PHE A 80 13.47 4.72 -5.78
N ALA A 81 14.07 4.59 -6.96
CA ALA A 81 13.40 4.43 -8.24
C ALA A 81 13.13 2.98 -8.60
N GLN A 82 13.27 2.03 -7.67
CA GLN A 82 12.46 0.83 -7.68
C GLN A 82 11.06 1.21 -7.16
N PRO A 83 10.09 1.61 -8.03
CA PRO A 83 8.70 1.47 -7.62
C PRO A 83 8.53 0.00 -7.25
N PRO A 84 7.81 -0.34 -6.16
CA PRO A 84 7.71 -1.69 -5.66
C PRO A 84 7.39 -2.59 -6.85
N GLU A 85 8.37 -3.44 -7.22
CA GLU A 85 8.31 -4.22 -8.45
C GLU A 85 6.94 -4.89 -8.45
N ARG A 86 6.04 -4.36 -9.29
CA ARG A 86 4.93 -5.15 -9.75
C ARG A 86 5.61 -6.24 -10.53
N ARG A 87 5.87 -7.36 -9.86
CA ARG A 87 6.10 -8.67 -10.47
C ARG A 87 5.20 -8.70 -11.67
N LYS A 88 5.77 -8.45 -12.86
CA LYS A 88 5.17 -8.81 -14.12
C LYS A 88 5.14 -10.33 -14.01
N ARG A 89 4.06 -10.86 -13.43
CA ARG A 89 3.60 -12.20 -13.75
C ARG A 89 3.48 -12.15 -15.26
N SER A 90 4.51 -12.65 -15.92
CA SER A 90 4.44 -13.16 -17.27
C SER A 90 3.15 -13.95 -17.32
N HIS A 91 2.13 -13.36 -17.94
CA HIS A 91 0.99 -14.10 -18.40
C HIS A 91 1.59 -15.10 -19.37
N SER A 92 1.78 -16.34 -18.88
CA SER A 92 1.82 -17.48 -19.76
C SER A 92 0.60 -17.33 -20.67
N THR A 93 0.89 -17.12 -21.94
CA THR A 93 -0.03 -17.28 -23.04
C THR A 93 -0.56 -18.70 -22.97
N SER A 94 -1.62 -18.90 -22.20
CA SER A 94 -2.48 -20.07 -22.30
C SER A 94 -3.19 -19.93 -23.64
N ASN A 95 -2.55 -20.52 -24.65
CA ASN A 95 -3.14 -20.84 -25.93
C ASN A 95 -4.52 -21.49 -25.72
N GLY A 96 -5.48 -21.03 -26.52
CA GLY A 96 -6.56 -21.87 -27.03
C GLY A 96 -7.67 -22.20 -26.04
N HIS A 97 -8.69 -21.35 -25.99
CA HIS A 97 -10.04 -21.84 -26.23
C HIS A 97 -10.86 -20.76 -26.95
N PRO A 98 -11.30 -21.00 -28.20
CA PRO A 98 -12.14 -20.06 -28.91
C PRO A 98 -13.51 -19.96 -28.25
N HIS A 99 -14.00 -18.73 -28.21
CA HIS A 99 -15.37 -18.34 -27.94
C HIS A 99 -16.40 -19.37 -28.41
N GLN A 100 -16.99 -20.12 -27.48
CA GLN A 100 -18.38 -20.53 -27.63
C GLN A 100 -19.25 -19.33 -27.27
N SER A 101 -19.69 -18.64 -28.33
CA SER A 101 -20.82 -17.73 -28.33
C SER A 101 -22.05 -18.43 -27.76
N ARG A 102 -22.24 -18.36 -26.44
CA ARG A 102 -23.55 -18.59 -25.84
C ARG A 102 -24.41 -17.36 -26.14
N THR A 103 -25.06 -17.42 -27.29
CA THR A 103 -26.36 -16.80 -27.57
C THR A 103 -27.33 -17.15 -26.45
N ARG A 104 -27.32 -16.35 -25.37
CA ARG A 104 -28.33 -16.39 -24.32
C ARG A 104 -29.25 -15.18 -24.49
N SER A 105 -30.27 -15.42 -25.31
CA SER A 105 -31.65 -15.03 -25.03
C SER A 105 -31.86 -13.56 -24.63
N SER A 106 -31.83 -12.68 -25.62
CA SER A 106 -32.60 -11.44 -25.64
C SER A 106 -34.10 -11.77 -25.74
N ARG A 107 -34.74 -12.07 -24.60
CA ARG A 107 -36.21 -12.08 -24.45
C ARG A 107 -36.56 -11.58 -23.06
N HIS A 108 -36.46 -10.27 -22.87
CA HIS A 108 -37.27 -9.53 -21.89
C HIS A 108 -37.19 -8.01 -22.14
N ALA A 109 -37.38 -7.59 -23.39
CA ALA A 109 -37.88 -6.26 -23.67
C ALA A 109 -39.40 -6.39 -23.84
N GLU A 110 -40.15 -5.38 -23.40
CA GLU A 110 -41.62 -5.25 -23.53
C GLU A 110 -42.48 -5.95 -22.48
N ARG A 111 -42.37 -5.55 -21.20
CA ARG A 111 -43.57 -5.44 -20.34
C ARG A 111 -43.33 -4.55 -19.14
N SER A 112 -43.63 -3.25 -19.26
CA SER A 112 -44.25 -2.40 -18.23
C SER A 112 -44.06 -0.92 -18.53
N ALA A 113 -44.60 -0.45 -19.65
CA ALA A 113 -44.94 0.95 -19.84
C ALA A 113 -46.34 1.18 -19.26
N TYR A 114 -46.47 1.22 -17.93
CA TYR A 114 -47.58 1.85 -17.17
C TYR A 114 -47.38 1.54 -15.67
N SER A 115 -46.55 2.32 -15.00
CA SER A 115 -46.49 2.32 -13.53
C SER A 115 -46.01 3.68 -13.05
N SER A 116 -47.00 4.50 -12.71
CA SER A 116 -46.99 5.56 -11.71
C SER A 116 -45.75 6.43 -11.57
N SER A 117 -45.96 7.72 -11.80
CA SER A 117 -45.18 8.87 -11.32
C SER A 117 -45.06 8.93 -9.79
N ARG A 118 -44.47 7.92 -9.14
CA ARG A 118 -43.99 8.07 -7.77
C ARG A 118 -42.73 8.94 -7.83
N ARG A 119 -42.88 10.18 -7.34
CA ARG A 119 -41.81 11.11 -7.00
C ARG A 119 -40.66 10.33 -6.37
N ARG A 120 -39.62 10.06 -7.16
CA ARG A 120 -38.37 9.50 -6.67
C ARG A 120 -37.77 10.54 -5.74
N PRO A 121 -37.55 10.26 -4.44
CA PRO A 121 -36.80 11.17 -3.61
C PRO A 121 -35.42 11.38 -4.25
N PRO A 122 -34.82 12.58 -4.09
CA PRO A 122 -33.53 12.89 -4.68
C PRO A 122 -32.54 11.81 -4.27
N ARG A 123 -32.00 11.11 -5.27
CA ARG A 123 -30.91 10.15 -5.10
C ARG A 123 -29.75 10.91 -4.46
N ARG A 124 -29.58 10.80 -3.15
CA ARG A 124 -28.35 11.21 -2.46
C ARG A 124 -27.22 10.43 -3.13
N THR A 125 -26.36 11.15 -3.84
CA THR A 125 -25.33 10.61 -4.74
C THR A 125 -24.10 10.03 -4.03
N VAL A 126 -24.17 9.80 -2.71
CA VAL A 126 -23.11 9.11 -1.96
C VAL A 126 -23.79 8.26 -0.90
N SER A 127 -24.17 7.05 -1.27
CA SER A 127 -24.51 6.00 -0.31
C SER A 127 -23.22 5.62 0.42
N ASP A 128 -22.95 6.35 1.50
CA ASP A 128 -21.81 6.10 2.37
C ASP A 128 -21.89 4.66 2.89
N ILE A 129 -20.79 3.91 2.85
CA ILE A 129 -20.74 2.46 3.19
C ILE A 129 -21.24 2.20 4.62
N THR A 130 -21.20 3.22 5.46
CA THR A 130 -21.70 3.22 6.85
C THR A 130 -23.23 3.20 6.94
N SER A 131 -23.95 3.55 5.88
CA SER A 131 -25.41 3.66 5.87
C SER A 131 -26.16 2.35 5.61
N VAL A 132 -25.44 1.24 5.38
CA VAL A 132 -26.03 -0.12 5.43
C VAL A 132 -26.22 -0.48 6.90
N ASP A 133 -27.17 0.18 7.53
CA ASP A 133 -27.52 -0.04 8.92
C ASP A 133 -28.20 -1.41 9.06
N SER A 134 -27.84 -2.15 10.11
CA SER A 134 -28.30 -3.51 10.38
C SER A 134 -29.81 -3.59 10.65
N ASN A 135 -30.49 -2.44 10.78
CA ASN A 135 -31.91 -2.29 11.09
C ASN A 135 -32.77 -1.84 9.89
N SER A 136 -32.26 -1.92 8.65
CA SER A 136 -33.07 -1.57 7.48
C SER A 136 -34.11 -2.65 7.19
N ASP A 137 -35.26 -2.59 7.86
CA ASP A 137 -36.43 -3.48 7.70
C ASP A 137 -37.11 -3.40 6.32
N LEU A 138 -36.53 -2.67 5.36
CA LEU A 138 -37.18 -2.31 4.10
C LEU A 138 -36.92 -3.28 2.94
N ILE A 139 -36.11 -4.34 3.10
CA ILE A 139 -35.73 -5.24 2.00
C ILE A 139 -35.92 -6.72 2.38
N GLY A 140 -37.15 -7.22 2.23
CA GLY A 140 -37.47 -8.66 2.09
C GLY A 140 -37.70 -9.45 3.38
N PRO A 141 -38.11 -10.74 3.28
CA PRO A 141 -38.62 -11.58 4.38
C PRO A 141 -37.50 -12.05 5.34
N GLN A 142 -36.82 -11.09 5.97
CA GLN A 142 -35.88 -11.28 7.07
C GLN A 142 -36.54 -11.82 8.35
N GLY A 143 -37.89 -11.84 8.39
CA GLY A 143 -38.66 -12.28 9.56
C GLY A 143 -38.44 -13.74 9.95
N SER A 144 -37.88 -14.58 9.07
CA SER A 144 -37.53 -15.97 9.38
C SER A 144 -36.07 -16.17 9.80
N MET A 145 -35.20 -15.16 9.67
CA MET A 145 -33.79 -15.28 10.02
C MET A 145 -33.57 -15.01 11.51
N SER A 146 -32.78 -15.88 12.13
CA SER A 146 -32.28 -15.65 13.49
C SER A 146 -31.45 -14.36 13.54
N PRO A 147 -31.40 -13.64 14.67
CA PRO A 147 -30.63 -12.39 14.77
C PRO A 147 -29.16 -12.53 14.32
N LEU A 148 -28.51 -13.66 14.64
CA LEU A 148 -27.14 -13.96 14.19
C LEU A 148 -27.04 -14.14 12.67
N GLU A 149 -28.01 -14.82 12.05
CA GLU A 149 -28.04 -14.96 10.59
C GLU A 149 -28.24 -13.62 9.88
N ARG A 150 -29.01 -12.70 10.49
CA ARG A 150 -29.17 -11.34 9.96
C ARG A 150 -27.84 -10.58 10.01
N GLU A 151 -27.09 -10.68 11.10
CA GLU A 151 -25.75 -10.10 11.20
C GLU A 151 -24.80 -10.65 10.13
N ILE A 152 -24.76 -11.97 9.94
CA ILE A 152 -23.93 -12.62 8.91
C ILE A 152 -24.35 -12.14 7.51
N ALA A 153 -25.65 -12.07 7.24
CA ALA A 153 -26.18 -11.58 5.97
C ALA A 153 -25.80 -10.11 5.74
N ALA A 154 -25.90 -9.25 6.76
CA ALA A 154 -25.50 -7.85 6.70
C ALA A 154 -23.99 -7.70 6.42
N LEU A 155 -23.13 -8.48 7.10
CA LEU A 155 -21.68 -8.48 6.85
C LEU A 155 -21.34 -8.92 5.43
N ARG A 156 -22.00 -9.96 4.91
CA ARG A 156 -21.83 -10.39 3.50
C ARG A 156 -22.31 -9.35 2.49
N ALA A 157 -23.40 -8.64 2.80
CA ALA A 157 -23.88 -7.53 1.99
C ALA A 157 -22.85 -6.37 1.98
N ARG A 158 -22.30 -6.00 3.14
CA ARG A 158 -21.23 -4.99 3.26
C ARG A 158 -19.96 -5.40 2.50
N ALA A 159 -19.56 -6.67 2.58
CA ALA A 159 -18.44 -7.19 1.80
C ALA A 159 -18.69 -7.07 0.29
N SER A 160 -19.91 -7.42 -0.17
CA SER A 160 -20.32 -7.28 -1.58
C SER A 160 -20.31 -5.83 -2.05
N LEU A 161 -20.75 -4.90 -1.20
CA LEU A 161 -20.69 -3.47 -1.47
C LEU A 161 -19.23 -2.99 -1.61
N ALA A 162 -18.36 -3.39 -0.68
CA ALA A 162 -16.94 -3.04 -0.75
C ALA A 162 -16.25 -3.58 -2.01
N ASP A 163 -16.62 -4.78 -2.51
CA ASP A 163 -16.09 -5.27 -3.79
C ASP A 163 -16.62 -4.48 -4.99
N SER A 164 -17.87 -4.02 -4.95
CA SER A 164 -18.43 -3.18 -6.01
C SER A 164 -17.68 -1.84 -6.14
N GLU A 165 -17.39 -1.18 -5.01
CA GLU A 165 -16.57 0.04 -4.96
C GLU A 165 -15.14 -0.24 -5.43
N ARG A 166 -14.54 -1.36 -4.98
CA ARG A 166 -13.22 -1.78 -5.44
C ARG A 166 -13.16 -1.93 -6.97
N ARG A 167 -14.19 -2.50 -7.61
CA ARG A 167 -14.26 -2.65 -9.08
C ARG A 167 -14.37 -1.29 -9.75
N ARG A 168 -15.25 -0.43 -9.26
CA ARG A 168 -15.39 0.95 -9.75
C ARG A 168 -14.06 1.70 -9.71
N PHE A 169 -13.36 1.70 -8.57
CA PHE A 169 -12.06 2.37 -8.46
C PHE A 169 -10.97 1.74 -9.34
N LYS A 170 -11.06 0.45 -9.69
CA LYS A 170 -10.15 -0.14 -10.68
C LYS A 170 -10.41 0.39 -12.09
N GLU A 171 -11.66 0.64 -12.44
CA GLU A 171 -12.04 1.22 -13.73
C GLU A 171 -11.65 2.69 -13.79
N GLU A 172 -11.97 3.47 -12.75
CA GLU A 172 -11.54 4.88 -12.63
C GLU A 172 -10.01 5.01 -12.69
N LYS A 173 -9.27 4.09 -12.06
CA LYS A 173 -7.81 4.03 -12.18
C LYS A 173 -7.35 3.82 -13.63
N LYS A 174 -7.97 2.89 -14.37
CA LYS A 174 -7.60 2.63 -15.78
C LYS A 174 -7.89 3.87 -16.62
N TRP A 175 -9.01 4.53 -16.38
CA TRP A 175 -9.39 5.76 -17.06
C TRP A 175 -8.38 6.89 -16.78
N ALA A 176 -7.99 7.10 -15.52
CA ALA A 176 -6.96 8.08 -15.15
C ALA A 176 -5.61 7.82 -15.83
N VAL A 177 -5.20 6.54 -15.93
CA VAL A 177 -3.97 6.15 -16.65
C VAL A 177 -4.08 6.47 -18.14
N ALA A 178 -5.23 6.19 -18.76
CA ALA A 178 -5.45 6.50 -20.18
C ALA A 178 -5.42 8.01 -20.46
N GLN A 179 -5.80 8.83 -19.48
CA GLN A 179 -5.71 10.30 -19.54
C GLN A 179 -4.30 10.84 -19.22
N GLY A 180 -3.33 9.98 -18.91
CA GLY A 180 -1.98 10.40 -18.50
C GLY A 180 -1.89 11.00 -17.08
N ASN A 181 -2.98 11.00 -16.31
CA ASN A 181 -3.00 11.55 -14.95
C ASN A 181 -2.51 10.51 -13.93
N LYS A 182 -1.19 10.52 -13.69
CA LYS A 182 -0.51 9.56 -12.79
C LYS A 182 -0.90 9.74 -11.32
N GLU A 183 -1.13 10.97 -10.88
CA GLU A 183 -1.49 11.29 -9.51
C GLU A 183 -2.86 10.72 -9.14
N LEU A 184 -3.88 10.98 -9.97
CA LEU A 184 -5.21 10.43 -9.79
C LEU A 184 -5.18 8.89 -9.82
N ALA A 185 -4.42 8.30 -10.75
CA ALA A 185 -4.25 6.84 -10.81
C ALA A 185 -3.62 6.26 -9.53
N SER A 186 -2.71 6.99 -8.89
CA SER A 186 -2.12 6.60 -7.60
C SER A 186 -3.14 6.64 -6.46
N GLN A 187 -3.96 7.70 -6.41
CA GLN A 187 -5.02 7.88 -5.43
C GLN A 187 -6.07 6.76 -5.55
N MET A 188 -6.55 6.49 -6.77
CA MET A 188 -7.49 5.40 -7.04
C MET A 188 -6.88 4.05 -6.67
N SER A 189 -5.57 3.86 -6.88
CA SER A 189 -4.88 2.65 -6.43
C SER A 189 -4.89 2.46 -4.92
N TRP A 190 -4.82 3.54 -4.14
CA TRP A 190 -4.93 3.47 -2.68
C TRP A 190 -6.34 3.09 -2.26
N GLN A 191 -7.37 3.67 -2.91
CA GLN A 191 -8.77 3.30 -2.67
C GLN A 191 -9.03 1.82 -2.96
N VAL A 192 -8.53 1.29 -4.08
CA VAL A 192 -8.66 -0.15 -4.41
C VAL A 192 -8.06 -1.03 -3.31
N LYS A 193 -6.91 -0.64 -2.72
CA LYS A 193 -6.30 -1.38 -1.61
C LYS A 193 -7.17 -1.31 -0.36
N ARG A 194 -7.63 -0.11 0.00
CA ARG A 194 -8.50 0.13 1.16
C ARG A 194 -9.78 -0.71 1.09
N TYR A 195 -10.52 -0.64 -0.01
CA TYR A 195 -11.75 -1.42 -0.18
C TYR A 195 -11.50 -2.92 -0.27
N SER A 196 -10.35 -3.34 -0.83
CA SER A 196 -9.96 -4.75 -0.80
C SER A 196 -9.67 -5.25 0.60
N ALA A 197 -9.13 -4.41 1.49
CA ALA A 197 -8.91 -4.76 2.89
C ALA A 197 -10.25 -4.84 3.65
N LEU A 198 -11.14 -3.85 3.46
CA LEU A 198 -12.49 -3.83 4.05
C LEU A 198 -13.33 -5.04 3.64
N MET A 199 -13.33 -5.39 2.36
CA MET A 199 -14.02 -6.59 1.87
C MET A 199 -13.53 -7.86 2.59
N LYS A 200 -12.21 -8.01 2.74
CA LYS A 200 -11.61 -9.16 3.43
C LYS A 200 -11.93 -9.19 4.92
N SER A 201 -11.94 -8.03 5.59
CA SER A 201 -12.30 -7.98 7.01
C SER A 201 -13.75 -8.39 7.23
N PHE A 202 -14.69 -7.91 6.41
CA PHE A 202 -16.09 -8.30 6.51
C PHE A 202 -16.32 -9.78 6.20
N HIS A 203 -15.61 -10.36 5.24
CA HIS A 203 -15.66 -11.81 5.03
C HIS A 203 -15.19 -12.60 6.24
N ARG A 204 -14.03 -12.24 6.80
CA ARG A 204 -13.48 -12.90 7.99
C ARG A 204 -14.41 -12.79 9.19
N GLU A 205 -15.02 -11.61 9.38
CA GLU A 205 -15.98 -11.37 10.45
C GLU A 205 -17.27 -12.20 10.25
N ALA A 206 -17.80 -12.23 9.03
CA ALA A 206 -18.96 -13.05 8.70
C ALA A 206 -18.70 -14.55 8.93
N ASP A 207 -17.52 -15.04 8.56
CA ASP A 207 -17.12 -16.44 8.77
C ASP A 207 -16.96 -16.77 10.26
N THR A 208 -16.42 -15.83 11.05
CA THR A 208 -16.30 -15.99 12.51
C THR A 208 -17.69 -16.07 13.17
N LYS A 209 -18.62 -15.21 12.76
CA LYS A 209 -20.02 -15.22 13.22
C LYS A 209 -20.78 -16.48 12.79
N LEU A 210 -20.47 -17.01 11.62
CA LEU A 210 -21.04 -18.28 11.15
C LEU A 210 -20.60 -19.46 12.02
N LEU A 211 -19.33 -19.48 12.45
CA LEU A 211 -18.83 -20.47 13.40
C LEU A 211 -19.48 -20.34 14.77
N GLU A 212 -19.73 -19.11 15.23
CA GLU A 212 -20.47 -18.84 16.48
C GLU A 212 -21.91 -19.36 16.41
N ALA A 213 -22.63 -19.10 15.32
CA ALA A 213 -23.99 -19.61 15.09
C ALA A 213 -24.05 -21.13 14.98
N SER A 214 -22.98 -21.76 14.49
CA SER A 214 -22.86 -23.22 14.37
C SER A 214 -22.48 -23.90 15.69
N ARG A 215 -22.05 -23.12 16.70
CA ARG A 215 -21.64 -23.67 18.00
C ARG A 215 -22.91 -24.05 18.76
N PRO A 216 -23.18 -25.36 19.00
CA PRO A 216 -24.40 -25.78 19.66
C PRO A 216 -24.45 -25.17 21.05
N ARG A 217 -25.59 -24.52 21.37
CA ARG A 217 -25.90 -23.79 22.61
C ARG A 217 -26.01 -24.73 23.82
N LEU A 218 -25.00 -25.56 24.05
CA LEU A 218 -25.00 -26.66 25.01
C LEU A 218 -24.52 -26.26 26.42
N GLN A 219 -24.46 -24.97 26.76
CA GLN A 219 -23.90 -24.53 28.06
C GLN A 219 -24.73 -23.47 28.82
N THR A 220 -26.02 -23.30 28.55
CA THR A 220 -26.87 -22.37 29.34
C THR A 220 -27.90 -23.04 30.25
N VAL A 221 -27.72 -24.31 30.62
CA VAL A 221 -28.63 -25.01 31.56
C VAL A 221 -27.92 -25.58 32.79
N ILE A 222 -26.61 -25.44 32.92
CA ILE A 222 -25.90 -25.90 34.12
C ILE A 222 -25.10 -24.73 34.68
N GLU A 223 -25.23 -24.52 35.99
CA GLU A 223 -24.42 -23.64 36.85
C GLU A 223 -25.09 -22.34 37.35
N GLU A 224 -26.29 -22.49 37.92
CA GLU A 224 -26.66 -21.75 39.14
C GLU A 224 -26.34 -22.64 40.35
N SER A 225 -25.06 -22.73 40.74
CA SER A 225 -24.68 -23.25 42.06
C SER A 225 -23.31 -22.72 42.51
N VAL A 226 -23.36 -21.62 43.28
CA VAL A 226 -22.53 -21.25 44.46
C VAL A 226 -20.98 -21.18 44.32
N PRO A 227 -20.34 -20.10 44.81
CA PRO A 227 -18.89 -19.88 44.65
C PRO A 227 -18.07 -20.59 45.73
N VAL A 228 -16.94 -21.21 45.35
CA VAL A 228 -15.87 -21.58 46.29
C VAL A 228 -14.54 -21.05 45.77
N ALA A 229 -13.95 -20.18 46.58
CA ALA A 229 -12.63 -19.60 46.41
C ALA A 229 -11.52 -20.64 46.64
N SER A 230 -10.48 -20.63 45.80
CA SER A 230 -9.08 -21.01 46.10
C SER A 230 -8.24 -20.66 44.86
N SER A 231 -7.23 -19.79 44.94
CA SER A 231 -5.83 -20.13 45.34
C SER A 231 -5.26 -21.24 44.45
N SER A 232 -4.04 -21.20 43.91
CA SER A 232 -2.95 -20.26 43.73
C SER A 232 -1.96 -20.98 42.78
N ASN A 233 -1.01 -20.25 42.24
CA ASN A 233 0.33 -20.73 41.86
C ASN A 233 0.53 -21.66 40.63
N GLU A 234 1.07 -21.01 39.60
CA GLU A 234 2.40 -21.30 39.02
C GLU A 234 2.56 -22.49 38.02
N PRO A 235 3.70 -22.62 37.32
CA PRO A 235 3.77 -22.65 35.86
C PRO A 235 4.26 -24.01 35.34
N ARG A 236 4.59 -24.09 34.03
CA ARG A 236 5.59 -24.99 33.38
C ARG A 236 5.04 -25.85 32.20
N SER A 237 5.42 -25.40 31.00
CA SER A 237 6.05 -26.16 29.90
C SER A 237 5.41 -27.41 29.27
N ARG A 238 5.15 -27.29 27.94
CA ARG A 238 5.25 -28.27 26.81
C ARG A 238 4.26 -29.48 26.80
N PRO A 239 3.94 -30.11 25.63
CA PRO A 239 4.70 -30.19 24.37
C PRO A 239 3.92 -30.01 23.04
N THR A 240 4.71 -30.01 21.97
CA THR A 240 4.41 -30.04 20.54
C THR A 240 3.66 -31.31 20.09
N ARG A 241 2.64 -31.17 19.23
CA ARG A 241 2.09 -32.20 18.31
C ARG A 241 1.23 -31.50 17.25
N THR A 242 1.76 -31.10 16.10
CA THR A 242 1.88 -31.83 14.81
C THR A 242 0.60 -32.54 14.36
N GLU A 243 -0.19 -31.83 13.53
CA GLU A 243 -1.14 -32.26 12.48
C GLU A 243 -1.79 -30.94 11.99
N GLY A 244 -1.55 -30.37 10.81
CA GLY A 244 -1.59 -30.95 9.48
C GLY A 244 -2.61 -30.14 8.66
N THR A 245 -2.39 -28.84 8.42
CA THR A 245 -3.31 -28.01 7.62
C THR A 245 -2.61 -26.88 6.86
N VAL A 246 -2.71 -27.00 5.52
CA VAL A 246 -2.61 -25.99 4.45
C VAL A 246 -1.73 -24.77 4.71
N LYS A 247 -0.53 -24.81 4.13
CA LYS A 247 0.44 -23.71 4.03
C LYS A 247 -0.13 -22.57 3.17
N TYR A 248 -0.85 -21.64 3.79
CA TYR A 248 -1.03 -20.30 3.23
C TYR A 248 0.19 -19.48 3.64
N ASP A 249 1.12 -19.31 2.70
CA ASP A 249 2.20 -18.34 2.84
C ASP A 249 1.60 -16.93 2.86
N HIS A 250 1.20 -16.47 4.04
CA HIS A 250 1.03 -15.05 4.31
C HIS A 250 2.44 -14.47 4.52
N PRO A 251 2.89 -13.51 3.69
CA PRO A 251 4.09 -12.77 4.01
C PRO A 251 3.79 -11.95 5.27
N THR A 252 4.32 -12.41 6.40
CA THR A 252 4.46 -11.59 7.60
C THR A 252 5.47 -10.50 7.25
N VAL A 253 4.97 -9.33 6.86
CA VAL A 253 5.79 -8.13 6.73
C VAL A 253 6.01 -7.63 8.15
N SER A 254 7.12 -8.03 8.76
CA SER A 254 7.68 -7.32 9.92
C SER A 254 8.10 -5.93 9.43
N VAL A 255 7.25 -4.93 9.71
CA VAL A 255 7.62 -3.53 9.54
C VAL A 255 8.41 -3.16 10.78
N ASP A 256 9.74 -3.16 10.66
CA ASP A 256 10.59 -2.49 11.65
C ASP A 256 10.33 -0.99 11.52
N VAL A 257 9.38 -0.51 12.32
CA VAL A 257 9.15 0.92 12.49
C VAL A 257 10.25 1.43 13.42
N GLU A 258 11.28 2.03 12.83
CA GLU A 258 12.31 2.74 13.56
C GLU A 258 11.64 3.87 14.40
N PRO A 259 11.82 3.90 15.73
CA PRO A 259 11.11 4.83 16.61
C PRO A 259 11.48 6.31 16.40
N SER A 260 12.44 6.63 15.53
CA SER A 260 12.86 8.00 15.22
C SER A 260 11.85 8.77 14.35
N GLN A 261 10.92 8.09 13.64
CA GLN A 261 9.99 8.75 12.71
C GLN A 261 8.66 9.25 13.29
N ILE A 262 8.37 9.01 14.58
CA ILE A 262 7.06 9.38 15.17
C ILE A 262 7.01 10.86 15.62
N LYS A 263 8.12 11.61 15.59
CA LYS A 263 8.19 12.95 16.22
C LYS A 263 7.80 14.16 15.36
N SER A 264 7.46 14.03 14.08
CA SER A 264 7.33 15.22 13.21
C SER A 264 5.92 15.63 12.78
N ALA A 265 4.85 14.93 13.17
CA ALA A 265 3.54 15.13 12.53
C ALA A 265 2.40 15.59 13.48
N ILE A 266 2.63 16.51 14.41
CA ILE A 266 1.53 17.26 15.07
C ILE A 266 1.99 18.71 15.33
N ARG A 267 1.79 19.60 14.36
CA ARG A 267 1.64 21.04 14.62
C ARG A 267 0.22 21.43 14.23
N VAL A 268 -0.67 21.38 15.21
CA VAL A 268 -2.01 21.95 15.09
C VAL A 268 -1.85 23.46 15.19
N ASN A 269 -2.06 24.15 14.08
CA ASN A 269 -2.11 25.61 14.05
C ASN A 269 -3.50 26.00 14.57
N VAL A 270 -3.60 26.36 15.84
CA VAL A 270 -4.79 26.98 16.41
C VAL A 270 -4.76 28.45 16.02
N ARG A 271 -5.83 28.92 15.39
CA ARG A 271 -6.04 30.31 15.01
C ARG A 271 -7.31 30.81 15.69
#